data_AF-A0A1E4R666-F1
#
_entry.id   AF-A0A1E4R666-F1
#
_cell.length_a   1.000
_cell.length_b   1.000
_cell.length_c   1.000
_cell.angle_alpha   90.00
_cell.angle_beta   90.00
_cell.angle_gamma   90.00
#
_symmetry.space_group_name_H-M   'P 1'
#
loop_
_entity.id
_entity.type
_entity.pdbx_description
1 polymer ?
#
loop_
_entity_poly.entity_id
_entity_poly.type
_entity_poly.pdbx_seq_one_letter_code
_entity_poly.pdbx_strand_id
1 'polypeptide(L)' 'MTKIYLMTITKGNDEQDYEQLMNEKIFEKKSDLKEYLNKEGYLKESTYQYVKITEESIFVAEIQKIKLK' A
#
# COMPACT_ATOMS: atom_id res chain seq x y z
N MET A 1 9.79 -22.09 -2.93
CA MET A 1 8.68 -21.17 -3.25
C MET A 1 9.06 -19.77 -2.83
N THR A 2 9.47 -18.96 -3.79
CA THR A 2 9.71 -17.53 -3.57
C THR A 2 8.36 -16.83 -3.42
N LYS A 3 8.26 -15.86 -2.52
CA LYS A 3 7.06 -15.03 -2.38
C LYS A 3 7.46 -13.57 -2.46
N ILE A 4 6.61 -12.76 -3.06
CA ILE A 4 6.76 -11.31 -3.09
C ILE A 4 5.48 -10.67 -2.58
N TYR A 5 5.59 -9.44 -2.11
CA TYR A 5 4.49 -8.60 -1.69
C TYR A 5 4.41 -7.41 -2.64
N LEU A 6 3.38 -7.39 -3.47
CA LEU A 6 3.06 -6.24 -4.31
C LEU A 6 2.22 -5.27 -3.48
N MET A 7 2.60 -4.00 -3.47
CA MET A 7 1.86 -2.92 -2.86
C MET A 7 1.42 -1.94 -3.94
N THR A 8 0.13 -1.64 -3.97
CA THR A 8 -0.48 -0.69 -4.89
C THR A 8 -1.01 0.47 -4.09
N ILE A 9 -0.65 1.70 -4.45
CA ILE A 9 -1.08 2.92 -3.75
C ILE A 9 -2.07 3.69 -4.62
N THR A 10 -3.24 3.97 -4.08
CA THR A 10 -4.24 4.86 -4.68
C THR A 10 -4.42 6.11 -3.84
N LYS A 11 -4.67 7.24 -4.50
CA LYS A 11 -4.97 8.52 -3.86
C LYS A 11 -6.46 8.84 -4.05
N GLY A 12 -7.17 9.06 -2.94
CA GLY A 12 -8.54 9.56 -2.93
C GLY A 12 -8.60 11.05 -2.62
N ASN A 13 -9.37 11.80 -3.40
CA ASN A 13 -9.76 13.20 -3.17
C ASN A 13 -11.29 13.31 -3.10
N ASP A 14 -11.81 14.33 -2.39
CA ASP A 14 -13.25 14.55 -2.12
C ASP A 14 -14.14 14.76 -3.37
N GLU A 15 -13.57 15.02 -4.55
CA GLU A 15 -14.31 15.42 -5.76
C GLU A 15 -14.62 14.31 -6.78
N GLN A 16 -14.68 13.04 -6.37
CA GLN A 16 -14.90 11.88 -7.26
C GLN A 16 -13.72 11.57 -8.21
N ASP A 17 -12.98 10.52 -7.89
CA ASP A 17 -12.71 9.36 -8.75
C ASP A 17 -11.56 8.60 -8.09
N TYR A 18 -11.91 7.47 -7.47
CA TYR A 18 -10.95 6.52 -6.91
C TYR A 18 -10.20 5.84 -8.05
N GLU A 19 -9.27 6.52 -8.75
CA GLU A 19 -8.59 5.87 -9.88
C GLU A 19 -7.22 6.44 -10.31
N GLN A 20 -6.54 7.25 -9.49
CA GLN A 20 -5.11 7.48 -9.70
C GLN A 20 -4.27 6.46 -8.92
N LEU A 21 -3.93 5.38 -9.61
CA LEU A 21 -2.89 4.45 -9.18
C LEU A 21 -1.55 5.20 -9.21
N MET A 22 -1.15 5.69 -8.04
CA MET A 22 -0.02 6.59 -7.88
C MET A 22 1.32 5.86 -7.96
N ASN A 23 1.36 4.61 -7.48
CA ASN A 23 2.61 3.87 -7.38
C ASN A 23 2.38 2.37 -7.16
N GLU A 24 3.33 1.57 -7.65
CA GLU A 24 3.45 0.16 -7.33
C GLU A 24 4.84 -0.11 -6.76
N LYS A 25 4.90 -0.89 -5.68
CA LYS A 25 6.16 -1.31 -5.05
C LYS A 25 6.15 -2.81 -4.79
N ILE A 26 7.28 -3.45 -5.06
CA ILE A 26 7.47 -4.88 -4.80
C ILE A 26 8.44 -5.05 -3.64
N PHE A 27 8.09 -5.92 -2.70
CA PHE A 27 8.93 -6.28 -1.56
C PHE A 27 9.12 -7.80 -1.53
N GLU A 28 10.36 -8.26 -1.40
CA GLU A 28 10.65 -9.69 -1.26
C GLU A 28 10.31 -10.22 0.15
N LYS A 29 10.51 -9.39 1.17
CA LYS A 29 10.24 -9.73 2.56
C LYS A 29 9.10 -8.90 3.14
N LYS A 30 8.33 -9.54 4.03
CA LYS A 30 7.23 -8.88 4.75
C LYS A 30 7.74 -7.84 5.75
N SER A 31 8.93 -8.03 6.31
CA SER A 31 9.60 -7.08 7.20
C SER A 31 9.79 -5.74 6.51
N ASP A 32 10.31 -5.78 5.28
CA ASP A 32 10.73 -4.60 4.52
C ASP A 32 9.50 -3.78 4.11
N LEU A 33 8.42 -4.46 3.70
CA LEU A 33 7.12 -3.83 3.48
C LEU A 33 6.62 -3.11 4.74
N LYS A 34 6.67 -3.76 5.91
CA LYS A 34 6.18 -3.18 7.16
C LYS A 34 7.02 -1.99 7.62
N GLU A 35 8.34 -2.09 7.47
CA GLU A 35 9.27 -1.01 7.80
C GLU A 35 8.98 0.21 6.92
N TYR A 36 8.79 0.00 5.61
CA TYR A 36 8.40 1.04 4.67
C TYR A 36 7.08 1.72 5.09
N LEU A 37 6.02 0.93 5.33
CA LEU A 37 4.71 1.47 5.72
C LEU A 37 4.79 2.30 7.01
N ASN A 38 5.55 1.82 8.00
CA ASN A 38 5.76 2.55 9.25
C ASN A 38 6.52 3.86 9.03
N LYS A 39 7.61 3.81 8.26
CA LYS A 39 8.43 4.99 7.94
C LYS A 39 7.64 6.06 7.19
N GLU A 40 6.76 5.65 6.29
CA GLU A 40 5.92 6.55 5.49
C GLU A 40 4.69 7.07 6.23
N GLY A 41 4.40 6.57 7.43
CA GLY A 41 3.26 6.98 8.25
C GLY A 41 1.94 6.32 7.86
N TYR A 42 1.97 5.16 7.21
CA TYR A 42 0.76 4.40 6.91
C TYR A 42 0.27 3.65 8.15
N LEU A 43 -1.02 3.80 8.45
CA LEU A 43 -1.74 3.11 9.50
C LEU A 43 -2.40 1.85 8.94
N LYS A 44 -2.40 0.77 9.73
CA LYS A 44 -3.05 -0.48 9.32
C LYS A 44 -4.56 -0.35 9.46
N GLU A 45 -5.29 -0.50 8.35
CA GLU A 45 -6.75 -0.53 8.36
C GLU A 45 -7.26 -1.97 8.40
N SER A 46 -6.73 -2.84 7.55
CA SER A 46 -7.13 -4.25 7.46
C SER A 46 -5.93 -5.18 7.26
N THR A 47 -6.18 -6.48 7.01
CA THR A 47 -5.09 -7.47 6.85
C THR A 47 -4.15 -7.15 5.69
N TYR A 48 -4.68 -6.54 4.63
CA TYR A 48 -3.97 -6.25 3.38
C TYR A 48 -4.12 -4.80 2.94
N GLN A 49 -4.56 -3.93 3.83
CA GLN A 49 -4.85 -2.53 3.51
C GLN A 49 -4.30 -1.63 4.59
N TYR A 50 -3.66 -0.56 4.15
CA TYR A 50 -3.08 0.48 4.96
C TYR A 50 -3.51 1.84 4.44
N VAL A 51 -3.69 2.80 5.33
CA VAL A 51 -4.15 4.15 4.98
C VAL A 51 -3.22 5.18 5.57
N LYS A 52 -2.90 6.20 4.77
CA LYS A 52 -2.19 7.40 5.19
C LYS A 52 -3.08 8.60 4.91
N ILE A 53 -3.43 9.34 5.95
CA ILE A 53 -4.24 10.54 5.86
C ILE A 53 -3.30 11.73 5.94
N THR A 54 -3.43 12.66 5.00
CA THR A 54 -2.74 13.95 4.98
C THR A 54 -3.79 15.06 4.96
N GLU A 55 -3.39 16.32 5.21
CA GLU A 55 -4.33 17.45 5.28
C GLU A 55 -5.19 17.61 4.02
N GLU A 56 -4.68 17.15 2.87
CA GLU A 56 -5.30 17.37 1.56
C GLU A 56 -5.78 16.08 0.88
N SER A 57 -5.42 14.90 1.39
CA SER A 57 -5.63 13.64 0.66
C SER A 57 -5.57 12.39 1.52
N ILE A 58 -6.28 11.35 1.09
CA ILE A 58 -6.21 10.01 1.66
C ILE A 58 -5.48 9.10 0.68
N PHE A 59 -4.46 8.40 1.17
CA PHE A 59 -3.73 7.39 0.41
C PHE A 59 -4.07 6.01 0.94
N VAL A 60 -4.46 5.10 0.06
CA VAL A 60 -4.75 3.71 0.38
C VAL A 60 -3.69 2.83 -0.25
N ALA A 61 -3.01 2.03 0.55
CA ALA A 61 -2.03 1.05 0.13
C ALA A 61 -2.60 -0.37 0.29
N GLU A 62 -2.84 -1.05 -0.83
CA GLU A 62 -3.31 -2.42 -0.90
C GLU A 62 -2.16 -3.40 -1.13
N ILE A 63 -2.17 -4.53 -0.42
CA ILE A 63 -1.07 -5.51 -0.40
C ILE A 63 -1.53 -6.84 -0.97
N GLN A 64 -0.89 -7.27 -2.05
CA GLN A 64 -1.07 -8.60 -2.63
C GLN A 64 0.15 -9.49 -2.35
N LYS A 65 -0.09 -10.71 -1.86
CA LYS A 65 0.96 -11.70 -1.63
C LYS A 65 1.00 -12.68 -2.81
N ILE A 66 2.06 -12.62 -3.60
CA ILE A 66 2.25 -13.46 -4.78
C ILE A 66 3.23 -14.58 -4.45
N LYS A 67 2.88 -15.82 -4.76
CA LYS A 67 3.78 -16.99 -4.65
C LYS A 67 4.29 -17.34 -6.05
N LEU A 68 5.60 -17.33 -6.22
CA LEU A 68 6.27 -17.77 -7.44
C LEU A 68 6.56 -19.28 -7.32
N LYS A 69 6.22 -20.03 -8.37
CA LYS A 69 6.49 -21.47 -8.47
C LYS A 69 7.95 -21.73 -8.78
#